data_AF-A0A959BKV7-F1
#
_entry.id   AF-A0A959BKV7-F1
#
_cell.length_a   1.000
_cell.length_b   1.000
_cell.length_c   1.000
_cell.angle_alpha   90.00
_cell.angle_beta   90.00
_cell.angle_gamma   90.00
#
_symmetry.space_group_name_H-M   'P 1'
#
loop_
_entity.id
_entity.type
_entity.pdbx_description
1 polymer ?
#
loop_
_entity_poly.entity_id
_entity_poly.type
_entity_poly.pdbx_seq_one_letter_code
_entity_poly.pdbx_strand_id
1 'polypeptide(L)'
;MKVPLSHEYALPSLSWILLFQLCSLFLNGQNLVSNGGFEDHQPLECYTCYQGSEDFKKLTHGWDDLNTNPILCDAGYTKEKDPRRRLCLLDKRCPGGGQAVMQLEYTPRCTDWQHLTKGCSDYLGTTLSKPLEMGKMYELSFWLYIPSGQDDTDPEFVRHIGLALYPKKIRNPQSALITNRAFLADTAIYDQWFQLKWQVKPLCPLEYIVVGAFRSGGWPSDHSFWDHGIFYVDEIRVREVGEAEVDHAVALHFCKEKEEDDDELAFEVPGATCYFESGDSALTVEAQAALNSFALRAKEHPAIAFTISGHTDSIGSKHEGLSRARVESVLAYLESQHQLPRLRFVPIAAGTGKPAADNATETGRQLNRRVDIRHADFNMSAVIYRQVLEHAMAGKTSQAFKTLNVWLHLAPQRQKLLMLFDPRLEPVKSGQRWAAVQEGVRKSYGKYAQPELAFLLDSLWAEDQRHRTLKYYIENLAVYLQDYDKGTSKWDVDFPASDAAIAVADSVHFLGMQGILDAGGWPVSSVVGERAAKAAFLIVNHYLDTATLAFYLPQLKHRCLEGEAEWVYYATMYDRLQVLKGLPQRYGTQYRRVEGEEEYELFPLENAVMVDRWRDELGLEILQHKKVK
;
A
#
# COMPACT_ATOMS: atom_id res chain seq x y z
N MET A 1 -26.24 -60.76 76.21
CA MET A 1 -25.72 -59.90 77.30
C MET A 1 -25.01 -58.73 76.63
N LYS A 2 -25.34 -57.48 76.98
CA LYS A 2 -24.68 -56.17 76.70
C LYS A 2 -23.96 -55.88 75.36
N VAL A 3 -24.45 -54.82 74.70
CA VAL A 3 -23.78 -53.85 73.78
C VAL A 3 -22.89 -52.89 74.61
N PRO A 4 -21.69 -52.39 74.18
CA PRO A 4 -21.45 -51.20 73.31
C PRO A 4 -20.34 -51.40 72.24
N LEU A 5 -20.24 -50.71 71.08
CA LEU A 5 -20.24 -49.28 70.68
C LEU A 5 -18.87 -48.53 70.75
N SER A 6 -18.50 -47.94 69.58
CA SER A 6 -17.92 -46.59 69.37
C SER A 6 -16.40 -46.36 69.15
N HIS A 7 -16.12 -45.52 68.12
CA HIS A 7 -14.99 -44.60 67.82
C HIS A 7 -13.49 -45.02 67.95
N GLU A 8 -12.50 -44.47 67.22
CA GLU A 8 -12.38 -43.81 65.89
C GLU A 8 -10.85 -43.58 65.58
N TYR A 9 -10.50 -43.07 64.40
CA TYR A 9 -9.18 -42.54 63.96
C TYR A 9 -8.04 -43.45 63.42
N ALA A 10 -7.87 -43.33 62.08
CA ALA A 10 -6.64 -42.93 61.36
C ALA A 10 -5.49 -43.92 61.00
N LEU A 11 -5.55 -44.36 59.71
CA LEU A 11 -4.45 -44.44 58.70
C LEU A 11 -3.26 -45.41 58.92
N PRO A 12 -2.53 -45.82 57.86
CA PRO A 12 -2.77 -45.73 56.39
C PRO A 12 -2.98 -47.16 55.80
N SER A 13 -2.63 -47.60 54.57
CA SER A 13 -2.02 -47.03 53.35
C SER A 13 -2.36 -47.83 52.06
N LEU A 14 -2.27 -47.15 50.91
CA LEU A 14 -1.76 -47.57 49.58
C LEU A 14 -2.21 -48.86 48.83
N SER A 15 -2.53 -48.62 47.54
CA SER A 15 -2.17 -49.43 46.35
C SER A 15 -3.19 -50.37 45.69
N TRP A 16 -4.34 -49.84 45.24
CA TRP A 16 -5.00 -50.29 44.00
C TRP A 16 -5.70 -49.11 43.28
N ILE A 17 -5.05 -48.52 42.26
CA ILE A 17 -5.70 -47.66 41.27
C ILE A 17 -5.29 -48.16 39.88
N LEU A 18 -6.29 -48.36 39.01
CA LEU A 18 -6.11 -48.91 37.67
C LEU A 18 -5.36 -47.96 36.73
N LEU A 19 -4.72 -48.56 35.72
CA LEU A 19 -4.27 -47.87 34.51
C LEU A 19 -5.43 -47.14 33.85
N PHE A 20 -5.43 -45.81 33.92
CA PHE A 20 -6.06 -44.92 32.92
C PHE A 20 -5.31 -43.58 32.90
N GLN A 21 -4.00 -43.63 32.65
CA GLN A 21 -3.32 -42.46 32.08
C GLN A 21 -3.80 -42.32 30.64
N LEU A 22 -4.82 -41.50 30.44
CA LEU A 22 -5.11 -40.88 29.15
C LEU A 22 -3.82 -40.20 28.70
N CYS A 23 -3.28 -40.69 27.59
CA CYS A 23 -2.28 -39.97 26.83
C CYS A 23 -2.96 -38.74 26.23
N SER A 24 -2.99 -37.65 27.00
CA SER A 24 -3.26 -36.32 26.47
C SER A 24 -2.08 -35.95 25.59
N LEU A 25 -2.12 -36.44 24.35
CA LEU A 25 -1.29 -35.95 23.27
C LEU A 25 -1.44 -34.44 23.23
N PHE A 26 -0.36 -33.73 23.56
CA PHE A 26 -0.24 -32.33 23.21
C PHE A 26 -0.42 -32.24 21.69
N LEU A 27 -1.54 -31.64 21.25
CA LEU A 27 -1.76 -31.26 19.87
C LEU A 27 -0.84 -30.07 19.54
N ASN A 28 0.47 -30.32 19.54
CA ASN A 28 1.43 -29.43 18.92
C ASN A 28 1.12 -29.43 17.42
N GLY A 29 0.34 -28.44 16.98
CA GLY A 29 0.06 -28.19 15.57
C GLY A 29 1.38 -28.18 14.79
N GLN A 30 1.45 -28.98 13.74
CA GLN A 30 2.64 -29.08 12.89
C GLN A 30 3.01 -27.69 12.37
N ASN A 31 4.30 -27.32 12.42
CA ASN A 31 4.74 -26.06 11.84
C ASN A 31 4.43 -26.06 10.34
N LEU A 32 3.65 -25.08 9.90
CA LEU A 32 3.27 -24.90 8.50
C LEU A 32 4.40 -24.28 7.67
N VAL A 33 5.39 -23.65 8.32
CA VAL A 33 6.64 -23.17 7.69
C VAL A 33 7.63 -24.33 7.58
N SER A 34 7.98 -24.70 6.35
CA SER A 34 9.08 -25.64 6.09
C SER A 34 10.43 -24.99 6.37
N ASN A 35 11.38 -25.73 6.95
CA ASN A 35 12.74 -25.26 7.22
C ASN A 35 12.80 -23.95 8.04
N GLY A 36 11.92 -23.82 9.05
CA GLY A 36 11.79 -22.59 9.85
C GLY A 36 13.03 -22.19 10.65
N GLY A 37 13.91 -23.15 10.99
CA GLY A 37 15.19 -22.93 11.65
C GLY A 37 16.40 -23.02 10.71
N PHE A 38 16.19 -22.95 9.39
CA PHE A 38 17.24 -22.88 8.35
C PHE A 38 18.23 -24.06 8.21
N GLU A 39 18.24 -25.04 9.11
CA GLU A 39 19.16 -26.21 9.12
C GLU A 39 19.16 -27.06 7.83
N ASP A 40 18.10 -27.04 7.01
CA ASP A 40 18.08 -27.72 5.70
C ASP A 40 18.66 -26.80 4.61
N HIS A 41 19.99 -26.82 4.50
CA HIS A 41 20.75 -26.03 3.53
C HIS A 41 21.90 -26.81 2.90
N GLN A 42 22.40 -26.32 1.76
CA GLN A 42 23.62 -26.85 1.16
C GLN A 42 24.87 -26.42 1.95
N PRO A 43 25.96 -27.21 1.93
CA PRO A 43 27.21 -26.83 2.61
C PRO A 43 27.72 -25.46 2.15
N LEU A 44 27.92 -24.54 3.10
CA LEU A 44 28.32 -23.16 2.81
C LEU A 44 29.75 -23.08 2.26
N GLU A 45 29.88 -22.51 1.06
CA GLU A 45 31.19 -22.25 0.46
C GLU A 45 31.79 -20.91 0.91
N CYS A 46 30.95 -19.91 1.13
CA CYS A 46 31.20 -18.65 1.82
C CYS A 46 29.85 -17.94 2.09
N TYR A 47 29.84 -16.88 2.90
CA TYR A 47 28.61 -16.18 3.30
C TYR A 47 27.93 -15.30 2.22
N THR A 48 28.59 -14.98 1.11
CA THR A 48 28.08 -13.98 0.13
C THR A 48 28.41 -14.33 -1.34
N CYS A 49 28.59 -15.62 -1.66
CA CYS A 49 28.99 -16.07 -3.02
C CYS A 49 27.82 -16.53 -3.92
N TYR A 50 26.60 -16.66 -3.38
CA TYR A 50 25.40 -16.76 -4.22
C TYR A 50 25.12 -15.40 -4.85
N GLN A 51 24.82 -15.36 -6.15
CA GLN A 51 24.47 -14.11 -6.85
C GLN A 51 23.00 -14.12 -7.21
N GLY A 52 22.19 -13.49 -6.37
CA GLY A 52 20.74 -13.36 -6.55
C GLY A 52 19.93 -14.58 -6.12
N SER A 53 18.61 -14.40 -6.23
CA SER A 53 17.61 -15.23 -5.53
C SER A 53 17.56 -16.69 -5.96
N GLU A 54 17.88 -17.01 -7.22
CA GLU A 54 17.91 -18.40 -7.71
C GLU A 54 19.07 -19.21 -7.13
N ASP A 55 20.19 -18.59 -6.76
CA ASP A 55 21.29 -19.28 -6.09
C ASP A 55 21.05 -19.37 -4.58
N PHE A 56 20.50 -18.32 -3.96
CA PHE A 56 20.06 -18.36 -2.56
C PHE A 56 19.04 -19.48 -2.30
N LYS A 57 18.10 -19.69 -3.22
CA LYS A 57 17.06 -20.73 -3.16
C LYS A 57 17.59 -22.16 -3.30
N LYS A 58 18.73 -22.34 -3.98
CA LYS A 58 19.43 -23.64 -4.02
C LYS A 58 20.16 -23.90 -2.71
N LEU A 59 20.73 -22.84 -2.12
CA LEU A 59 21.43 -22.89 -0.84
C LEU A 59 20.45 -23.17 0.31
N THR A 60 19.32 -22.46 0.39
CA THR A 60 18.34 -22.56 1.48
C THR A 60 17.05 -23.22 1.00
N HIS A 61 16.83 -24.48 1.37
CA HIS A 61 15.67 -25.22 0.88
C HIS A 61 14.37 -24.64 1.45
N GLY A 62 13.41 -24.37 0.56
CA GLY A 62 12.08 -23.86 0.91
C GLY A 62 11.98 -22.34 1.12
N TRP A 63 13.08 -21.59 1.04
CA TRP A 63 13.09 -20.13 1.20
C TRP A 63 13.34 -19.41 -0.13
N ASP A 64 12.75 -18.23 -0.26
CA ASP A 64 12.91 -17.32 -1.38
C ASP A 64 13.53 -16.01 -0.87
N ASP A 65 14.70 -15.65 -1.43
CA ASP A 65 15.26 -14.30 -1.34
C ASP A 65 14.42 -13.37 -2.21
N LEU A 66 13.84 -12.32 -1.62
CA LEU A 66 13.00 -11.36 -2.33
C LEU A 66 13.84 -10.24 -3.01
N ASN A 67 14.97 -10.61 -3.63
CA ASN A 67 15.94 -9.73 -4.27
C ASN A 67 16.59 -8.73 -3.30
N THR A 68 17.08 -9.24 -2.18
CA THR A 68 17.73 -8.47 -1.13
C THR A 68 19.06 -9.06 -0.66
N ASN A 69 19.35 -10.34 -0.96
CA ASN A 69 20.58 -11.07 -0.56
C ASN A 69 20.73 -11.31 0.96
N PRO A 70 19.69 -11.82 1.67
CA PRO A 70 19.77 -12.17 3.09
C PRO A 70 20.87 -13.22 3.33
N ILE A 71 21.59 -13.15 4.46
CA ILE A 71 22.82 -13.93 4.69
C ILE A 71 22.58 -15.11 5.62
N LEU A 72 22.74 -16.34 5.11
CA LEU A 72 22.72 -17.55 5.92
C LEU A 72 24.01 -17.66 6.74
N CYS A 73 23.88 -17.65 8.07
CA CYS A 73 24.97 -17.82 9.02
C CYS A 73 24.95 -19.24 9.61
N ASP A 74 26.08 -19.93 9.61
CA ASP A 74 26.21 -21.32 10.09
C ASP A 74 27.45 -21.47 10.99
N ALA A 75 27.24 -21.94 12.23
CA ALA A 75 28.30 -22.23 13.18
C ALA A 75 29.26 -23.36 12.74
N GLY A 76 28.83 -24.22 11.82
CA GLY A 76 29.61 -25.28 11.19
C GLY A 76 30.56 -24.82 10.08
N TYR A 77 30.52 -23.54 9.66
CA TYR A 77 31.39 -23.03 8.59
C TYR A 77 32.86 -22.88 9.05
N THR A 78 33.77 -23.68 8.47
CA THR A 78 35.20 -23.74 8.85
C THR A 78 36.20 -23.21 7.83
N LYS A 79 35.78 -22.74 6.65
CA LYS A 79 36.69 -22.07 5.68
C LYS A 79 37.11 -20.70 6.24
N GLU A 80 38.22 -20.12 5.77
CA GLU A 80 38.81 -18.90 6.35
C GLU A 80 37.76 -17.80 6.58
N LYS A 81 37.64 -17.33 7.83
CA LYS A 81 36.79 -16.17 8.18
C LYS A 81 37.34 -14.95 7.44
N ASP A 82 36.56 -14.35 6.53
CA ASP A 82 37.00 -13.12 5.85
C ASP A 82 37.24 -12.03 6.91
N PRO A 83 38.50 -11.60 7.13
CA PRO A 83 38.82 -10.66 8.20
C PRO A 83 38.26 -9.25 7.95
N ARG A 84 37.70 -8.97 6.77
CA ARG A 84 37.18 -7.66 6.38
C ARG A 84 35.72 -7.42 6.75
N ARG A 85 34.97 -8.42 7.21
CA ARG A 85 33.54 -8.28 7.56
C ARG A 85 33.19 -9.03 8.85
N ARG A 86 32.66 -8.33 9.85
CA ARG A 86 32.12 -8.90 11.11
C ARG A 86 30.75 -9.58 10.91
N LEU A 87 30.58 -10.33 9.82
CA LEU A 87 29.34 -11.03 9.51
C LEU A 87 29.23 -12.31 10.35
N CYS A 88 28.00 -12.62 10.76
CA CYS A 88 27.66 -13.76 11.61
C CYS A 88 28.31 -13.77 13.01
N LEU A 89 27.51 -13.52 14.06
CA LEU A 89 27.91 -13.64 15.47
C LEU A 89 27.99 -15.11 15.92
N LEU A 90 28.98 -15.83 15.37
CA LEU A 90 29.21 -17.27 15.53
C LEU A 90 29.47 -17.75 16.98
N ASP A 91 29.56 -16.83 17.94
CA ASP A 91 29.72 -17.09 19.38
C ASP A 91 28.39 -17.06 20.17
N LYS A 92 27.30 -16.58 19.57
CA LYS A 92 25.98 -16.43 20.21
C LYS A 92 24.98 -17.49 19.74
N ARG A 93 24.92 -18.59 20.48
CA ARG A 93 24.18 -19.84 20.15
C ARG A 93 22.72 -19.61 19.74
N CYS A 94 22.28 -20.36 18.73
CA CYS A 94 20.95 -20.30 18.11
C CYS A 94 19.82 -20.80 19.05
N PRO A 95 18.66 -20.13 19.08
CA PRO A 95 17.52 -20.47 19.93
C PRO A 95 16.71 -21.65 19.36
N GLY A 96 17.22 -22.86 19.59
CA GLY A 96 16.57 -24.10 19.14
C GLY A 96 17.48 -25.33 19.24
N GLY A 97 18.79 -25.10 19.33
CA GLY A 97 19.82 -26.15 19.34
C GLY A 97 20.41 -26.45 17.97
N GLY A 98 20.00 -25.71 16.93
CA GLY A 98 20.59 -25.70 15.60
C GLY A 98 21.94 -24.99 15.51
N GLN A 99 22.48 -24.94 14.30
CA GLN A 99 23.73 -24.26 13.94
C GLN A 99 23.54 -23.10 12.96
N ALA A 100 22.39 -23.03 12.26
CA ALA A 100 22.07 -22.03 11.26
C ALA A 100 21.15 -20.92 11.80
N VAL A 101 21.28 -19.70 11.26
CA VAL A 101 20.33 -18.57 11.41
C VAL A 101 20.37 -17.71 10.14
N MET A 102 19.34 -16.88 9.91
CA MET A 102 19.44 -15.83 8.89
C MET A 102 19.84 -14.49 9.50
N GLN A 103 20.84 -13.84 8.92
CA GLN A 103 21.12 -12.42 9.12
C GLN A 103 20.37 -11.60 8.05
N LEU A 104 19.72 -10.52 8.48
CA LEU A 104 18.97 -9.58 7.65
C LEU A 104 19.46 -8.16 7.92
N GLU A 105 19.44 -7.33 6.88
CA GLU A 105 19.85 -5.94 6.92
C GLU A 105 18.68 -4.96 6.69
N TYR A 106 18.81 -3.75 7.21
CA TYR A 106 17.97 -2.59 6.94
C TYR A 106 18.89 -1.41 6.59
N THR A 107 18.55 -0.69 5.53
CA THR A 107 19.33 0.45 5.04
C THR A 107 18.45 1.70 5.02
N PRO A 108 18.74 2.75 5.83
CA PRO A 108 17.93 3.99 5.86
C PRO A 108 18.08 4.83 4.57
N ARG A 109 19.15 4.61 3.80
CA ARG A 109 19.41 5.19 2.48
C ARG A 109 19.97 4.16 1.50
N CYS A 110 19.11 3.48 0.76
CA CYS A 110 19.52 2.76 -0.43
C CYS A 110 19.33 3.65 -1.66
N THR A 111 20.41 3.85 -2.41
CA THR A 111 20.33 4.39 -3.77
C THR A 111 20.65 3.26 -4.74
N ASP A 112 19.66 2.75 -5.46
CA ASP A 112 19.96 2.27 -6.80
C ASP A 112 20.22 3.48 -7.71
N TRP A 113 20.78 3.24 -8.90
CA TRP A 113 21.20 4.33 -9.79
C TRP A 113 20.03 5.01 -10.52
N GLN A 114 18.78 4.66 -10.21
CA GLN A 114 17.57 5.07 -10.93
C GLN A 114 16.46 5.63 -10.00
N HIS A 115 16.42 5.29 -8.70
CA HIS A 115 15.27 5.60 -7.83
C HIS A 115 15.61 6.12 -6.41
N LEU A 116 14.72 6.99 -5.90
CA LEU A 116 14.70 7.49 -4.51
C LEU A 116 13.69 6.69 -3.67
N THR A 117 14.06 5.50 -3.21
CA THR A 117 13.25 4.73 -2.26
C THR A 117 13.46 5.25 -0.84
N LYS A 118 12.43 5.14 0.01
CA LYS A 118 12.50 5.55 1.43
C LYS A 118 13.11 4.44 2.30
N GLY A 119 14.33 4.04 1.99
CA GLY A 119 15.03 2.92 2.64
C GLY A 119 14.72 1.55 2.01
N CYS A 120 15.53 0.57 2.41
CA CYS A 120 15.49 -0.82 1.94
C CYS A 120 15.65 -1.78 3.12
N SER A 121 15.22 -3.04 2.97
CA SER A 121 15.49 -4.10 3.96
C SER A 121 15.51 -5.46 3.29
N ASP A 122 16.24 -6.39 3.90
CA ASP A 122 16.23 -7.79 3.51
C ASP A 122 14.93 -8.48 3.91
N TYR A 123 14.41 -9.28 2.97
CA TYR A 123 13.21 -10.06 3.20
C TYR A 123 13.38 -11.52 2.77
N LEU A 124 13.08 -12.41 3.70
CA LEU A 124 12.85 -13.82 3.45
C LEU A 124 11.37 -14.06 3.17
N GLY A 125 11.05 -14.81 2.12
CA GLY A 125 9.69 -15.31 1.88
C GLY A 125 9.63 -16.83 1.81
N THR A 126 8.50 -17.42 2.22
CA THR A 126 8.24 -18.85 1.99
C THR A 126 6.75 -19.16 1.87
N THR A 127 6.43 -20.24 1.16
CA THR A 127 5.07 -20.74 0.98
C THR A 127 4.75 -21.70 2.10
N LEU A 128 3.64 -21.48 2.80
CA LEU A 128 3.15 -22.37 3.85
C LEU A 128 2.77 -23.72 3.24
N SER A 129 3.12 -24.80 3.94
CA SER A 129 2.78 -26.18 3.54
C SER A 129 1.27 -26.43 3.37
N LYS A 130 0.43 -25.58 4.01
CA LYS A 130 -1.01 -25.45 3.78
C LYS A 130 -1.41 -23.97 3.95
N PRO A 131 -2.35 -23.45 3.14
CA PRO A 131 -2.94 -22.13 3.38
C PRO A 131 -3.64 -22.07 4.74
N LEU A 132 -3.61 -20.90 5.38
CA LEU A 132 -4.39 -20.62 6.58
C LEU A 132 -5.87 -20.50 6.19
N GLU A 133 -6.68 -21.43 6.70
CA GLU A 133 -8.13 -21.45 6.49
C GLU A 133 -8.83 -20.32 7.27
N MET A 134 -9.85 -19.71 6.66
CA MET A 134 -10.64 -18.66 7.29
C MET A 134 -11.32 -19.15 8.57
N GLY A 135 -11.37 -18.29 9.59
CA GLY A 135 -12.08 -18.58 10.84
C GLY A 135 -11.42 -19.60 11.78
N LYS A 136 -10.34 -20.27 11.37
CA LYS A 136 -9.45 -21.02 12.26
C LYS A 136 -8.49 -20.07 13.01
N MET A 137 -7.90 -20.57 14.10
CA MET A 137 -6.93 -19.83 14.90
C MET A 137 -5.51 -20.34 14.64
N TYR A 138 -4.57 -19.41 14.50
CA TYR A 138 -3.16 -19.72 14.31
C TYR A 138 -2.27 -18.89 15.23
N GLU A 139 -1.10 -19.44 15.54
CA GLU A 139 -0.02 -18.77 16.22
C GLU A 139 1.15 -18.58 15.25
N LEU A 140 1.58 -17.32 15.10
CA LEU A 140 2.76 -16.92 14.35
C LEU A 140 3.87 -16.61 15.35
N SER A 141 5.09 -17.11 15.15
CA SER A 141 6.23 -16.74 16.01
C SER A 141 7.56 -16.90 15.30
N PHE A 142 8.57 -16.13 15.71
CA PHE A 142 9.97 -16.35 15.35
C PHE A 142 10.88 -15.81 16.46
N TRP A 143 12.13 -16.23 16.46
CA TRP A 143 13.15 -15.68 17.34
C TRP A 143 13.90 -14.56 16.64
N LEU A 144 14.15 -13.48 17.38
CA LEU A 144 14.84 -12.28 16.94
C LEU A 144 16.05 -12.02 17.85
N TYR A 145 17.16 -11.63 17.24
CA TYR A 145 18.35 -11.16 17.93
C TYR A 145 18.86 -9.89 17.24
N ILE A 146 19.27 -8.90 18.03
CA ILE A 146 19.72 -7.60 17.55
C ILE A 146 20.99 -7.20 18.29
N PRO A 147 22.16 -7.08 17.62
CA PRO A 147 23.37 -6.63 18.29
C PRO A 147 23.28 -5.16 18.67
N SER A 148 23.80 -4.79 19.85
CA SER A 148 24.05 -3.38 20.18
C SER A 148 25.37 -2.89 19.55
N GLY A 149 25.61 -1.57 19.63
CA GLY A 149 26.87 -0.97 19.13
C GLY A 149 26.97 -0.92 17.61
N GLN A 150 25.83 -0.75 16.93
CA GLN A 150 25.76 -0.42 15.51
C GLN A 150 25.82 1.10 15.37
N ASP A 151 26.95 1.62 14.89
CA ASP A 151 27.15 3.06 14.70
C ASP A 151 26.17 3.64 13.65
N ASP A 152 25.77 4.91 13.82
CA ASP A 152 24.89 5.71 12.92
C ASP A 152 23.68 5.00 12.27
N THR A 153 23.03 4.08 12.99
CA THR A 153 21.79 3.40 12.56
C THR A 153 20.52 4.10 13.08
N ASP A 154 19.43 4.07 12.31
CA ASP A 154 18.10 4.56 12.73
C ASP A 154 17.54 3.64 13.83
N PRO A 155 17.40 4.10 15.09
CA PRO A 155 17.05 3.24 16.21
C PRO A 155 15.60 2.72 16.18
N GLU A 156 14.70 3.37 15.43
CA GLU A 156 13.29 2.95 15.40
C GLU A 156 13.08 1.69 14.53
N PHE A 157 14.01 1.37 13.61
CA PHE A 157 13.86 0.24 12.66
C PHE A 157 13.57 -1.11 13.34
N VAL A 158 14.01 -1.28 14.59
CA VAL A 158 13.76 -2.50 15.36
C VAL A 158 12.27 -2.77 15.53
N ARG A 159 11.47 -1.73 15.76
CA ARG A 159 9.99 -1.84 15.89
C ARG A 159 9.28 -2.17 14.58
N HIS A 160 10.03 -2.14 13.48
CA HIS A 160 9.55 -2.47 12.15
C HIS A 160 9.92 -3.89 11.72
N ILE A 161 10.77 -4.60 12.48
CA ILE A 161 11.06 -6.02 12.26
C ILE A 161 9.82 -6.85 12.59
N GLY A 162 9.43 -7.80 11.72
CA GLY A 162 8.21 -8.56 11.93
C GLY A 162 7.91 -9.63 10.89
N LEU A 163 6.61 -9.95 10.76
CA LEU A 163 6.06 -10.88 9.78
C LEU A 163 4.94 -10.23 8.95
N ALA A 164 4.81 -10.62 7.68
CA ALA A 164 3.67 -10.28 6.84
C ALA A 164 3.11 -11.54 6.17
N LEU A 165 1.78 -11.68 6.14
CA LEU A 165 1.08 -12.79 5.49
C LEU A 165 0.38 -12.32 4.20
N TYR A 166 0.36 -13.16 3.18
CA TYR A 166 -0.21 -12.85 1.85
C TYR A 166 -1.06 -14.00 1.29
N PRO A 167 -2.13 -13.70 0.51
CA PRO A 167 -2.91 -14.72 -0.21
C PRO A 167 -2.20 -15.41 -1.38
N LYS A 168 -1.00 -14.94 -1.75
CA LYS A 168 -0.15 -15.49 -2.81
C LYS A 168 1.30 -15.07 -2.58
N LYS A 169 2.25 -15.77 -3.20
CA LYS A 169 3.65 -15.33 -3.27
C LYS A 169 3.80 -13.93 -3.87
N ILE A 170 4.65 -13.10 -3.26
CA ILE A 170 5.00 -11.74 -3.72
C ILE A 170 6.42 -11.65 -4.29
N ARG A 171 6.79 -10.47 -4.81
CA ARG A 171 8.14 -10.12 -5.30
C ARG A 171 8.51 -8.73 -4.76
N ASN A 172 9.80 -8.47 -4.53
CA ASN A 172 10.31 -7.14 -4.15
C ASN A 172 11.53 -6.75 -5.01
N PRO A 173 11.35 -6.42 -6.30
CA PRO A 173 12.45 -6.30 -7.25
C PRO A 173 13.45 -5.18 -6.98
N GLN A 174 13.13 -4.21 -6.11
CA GLN A 174 13.94 -3.01 -5.84
C GLN A 174 14.55 -2.99 -4.43
N SER A 175 14.48 -4.12 -3.70
CA SER A 175 14.87 -4.23 -2.28
C SER A 175 14.15 -3.24 -1.34
N ALA A 176 13.11 -2.57 -1.83
CA ALA A 176 12.43 -1.48 -1.16
C ALA A 176 11.67 -1.96 0.08
N LEU A 177 11.42 -1.07 1.04
CA LEU A 177 10.62 -1.45 2.20
C LEU A 177 9.19 -1.84 1.79
N ILE A 178 8.83 -3.09 2.05
CA ILE A 178 7.49 -3.65 1.88
C ILE A 178 6.56 -3.03 2.94
N THR A 179 5.36 -2.62 2.53
CA THR A 179 4.37 -2.05 3.46
C THR A 179 3.74 -3.13 4.33
N ASN A 180 3.83 -2.95 5.65
CA ASN A 180 3.14 -3.78 6.63
C ASN A 180 2.87 -3.00 7.91
N ARG A 181 1.75 -3.29 8.57
CA ARG A 181 1.35 -2.69 9.86
C ARG A 181 1.00 -3.74 10.92
N ALA A 182 1.02 -5.03 10.57
CA ALA A 182 0.67 -6.14 11.47
C ALA A 182 1.91 -6.97 11.82
N PHE A 183 1.88 -7.64 12.97
CA PHE A 183 2.92 -8.57 13.42
C PHE A 183 4.34 -7.96 13.41
N LEU A 184 4.46 -6.71 13.85
CA LEU A 184 5.73 -6.00 14.04
C LEU A 184 6.16 -6.08 15.51
N ALA A 185 7.47 -5.99 15.76
CA ALA A 185 8.04 -6.05 17.10
C ALA A 185 7.58 -4.86 17.98
N ASP A 186 6.92 -5.16 19.10
CA ASP A 186 6.55 -4.15 20.10
C ASP A 186 7.74 -3.70 20.97
N THR A 187 8.73 -4.60 21.13
CA THR A 187 9.82 -4.52 22.09
C THR A 187 11.15 -4.83 21.43
N ALA A 188 12.15 -3.97 21.66
CA ALA A 188 13.53 -4.18 21.26
C ALA A 188 14.35 -4.74 22.42
N ILE A 189 14.89 -5.96 22.29
CA ILE A 189 15.83 -6.50 23.29
C ILE A 189 17.19 -6.80 22.64
N TYR A 190 18.17 -5.97 22.95
CA TYR A 190 19.51 -6.06 22.37
C TYR A 190 20.37 -7.15 23.03
N ASP A 191 21.31 -7.68 22.26
CA ASP A 191 22.35 -8.65 22.62
C ASP A 191 21.87 -9.99 23.20
N GLN A 192 20.58 -10.30 23.07
CA GLN A 192 19.98 -11.57 23.46
C GLN A 192 18.90 -12.00 22.47
N TRP A 193 18.68 -13.31 22.38
CA TRP A 193 17.57 -13.87 21.61
C TRP A 193 16.27 -13.72 22.39
N PHE A 194 15.24 -13.20 21.74
CA PHE A 194 13.88 -13.13 22.28
C PHE A 194 12.87 -13.62 21.22
N GLN A 195 11.75 -14.17 21.67
CA GLN A 195 10.72 -14.70 20.77
C GLN A 195 9.59 -13.68 20.59
N LEU A 196 9.31 -13.34 19.34
CA LEU A 196 8.11 -12.59 18.96
C LEU A 196 6.98 -13.57 18.63
N LYS A 197 5.75 -13.24 19.02
CA LYS A 197 4.61 -14.16 18.95
C LYS A 197 3.27 -13.41 18.84
N TRP A 198 2.41 -13.86 17.94
CA TRP A 198 1.05 -13.34 17.73
C TRP A 198 0.03 -14.46 17.55
N GLN A 199 -1.22 -14.22 17.94
CA GLN A 199 -2.35 -15.11 17.66
C GLN A 199 -3.29 -14.43 16.65
N VAL A 200 -3.60 -15.13 15.56
CA VAL A 200 -4.31 -14.57 14.41
C VAL A 200 -5.51 -15.43 13.99
N LYS A 201 -6.59 -14.77 13.61
CA LYS A 201 -7.78 -15.34 12.96
C LYS A 201 -7.87 -14.81 11.51
N PRO A 202 -7.53 -15.63 10.49
CA PRO A 202 -7.59 -15.19 9.11
C PRO A 202 -9.02 -14.89 8.65
N LEU A 203 -9.22 -13.73 8.03
CA LEU A 203 -10.45 -13.34 7.35
C LEU A 203 -10.42 -13.67 5.84
N CYS A 204 -9.28 -14.13 5.33
CA CYS A 204 -9.08 -14.57 3.95
C CYS A 204 -8.03 -15.71 3.90
N PRO A 205 -7.90 -16.45 2.79
CA PRO A 205 -6.86 -17.47 2.64
C PRO A 205 -5.49 -16.79 2.58
N LEU A 206 -4.54 -17.28 3.36
CA LEU A 206 -3.16 -16.77 3.41
C LEU A 206 -2.20 -17.96 3.22
N GLU A 207 -1.35 -17.93 2.20
CA GLU A 207 -0.49 -19.06 1.83
C GLU A 207 1.01 -18.73 1.82
N TYR A 208 1.37 -17.45 1.94
CA TYR A 208 2.75 -17.00 1.86
C TYR A 208 3.09 -16.10 3.05
N ILE A 209 4.26 -16.31 3.64
CA ILE A 209 4.78 -15.51 4.77
C ILE A 209 6.08 -14.84 4.37
N VAL A 210 6.29 -13.62 4.87
CA VAL A 210 7.49 -12.81 4.66
C VAL A 210 8.02 -12.29 5.99
N VAL A 211 9.34 -12.33 6.19
CA VAL A 211 10.05 -11.86 7.40
C VAL A 211 11.06 -10.78 6.99
N GLY A 212 11.15 -9.69 7.74
CA GLY A 212 12.09 -8.57 7.49
C GLY A 212 11.70 -7.31 8.27
N ALA A 213 12.29 -6.15 7.95
CA ALA A 213 11.91 -4.85 8.54
C ALA A 213 10.99 -4.06 7.60
N PHE A 214 9.78 -3.72 8.03
CA PHE A 214 8.69 -3.25 7.17
C PHE A 214 8.35 -1.76 7.28
N ARG A 215 7.89 -1.17 6.18
CA ARG A 215 7.33 0.18 6.18
C ARG A 215 5.95 0.22 6.83
N SER A 216 5.83 0.96 7.92
CA SER A 216 4.55 1.27 8.59
C SER A 216 4.44 2.79 8.84
N GLY A 217 3.24 3.33 9.07
CA GLY A 217 3.03 4.65 9.69
C GLY A 217 3.81 5.87 9.15
N GLY A 218 4.16 5.91 7.86
CA GLY A 218 4.98 7.01 7.29
C GLY A 218 6.48 6.96 7.62
N TRP A 219 6.93 5.94 8.37
CA TRP A 219 8.34 5.64 8.65
C TRP A 219 9.06 5.05 7.40
N PRO A 220 10.38 5.23 7.24
CA PRO A 220 11.25 6.13 8.01
C PRO A 220 10.89 7.61 7.79
N SER A 221 10.88 8.38 8.88
CA SER A 221 10.48 9.79 8.87
C SER A 221 11.60 10.75 8.46
N ASP A 222 12.86 10.38 8.76
CA ASP A 222 14.06 11.15 8.42
C ASP A 222 15.16 10.21 7.89
N HIS A 223 15.80 10.60 6.80
CA HIS A 223 16.92 9.88 6.20
C HIS A 223 18.27 10.40 6.71
N SER A 224 18.43 10.79 7.98
CA SER A 224 19.69 11.40 8.46
C SER A 224 20.87 10.43 8.59
N PHE A 225 20.57 9.15 8.78
CA PHE A 225 21.50 8.06 9.07
C PHE A 225 22.17 7.51 7.81
N TRP A 226 23.42 7.06 7.93
CA TRP A 226 24.21 6.51 6.83
C TRP A 226 24.50 5.01 6.94
N ASP A 227 24.51 4.45 8.16
CA ASP A 227 24.90 3.06 8.39
C ASP A 227 23.70 2.09 8.44
N HIS A 228 24.00 0.80 8.28
CA HIS A 228 23.06 -0.28 8.07
C HIS A 228 22.68 -0.99 9.39
N GLY A 229 21.39 -1.20 9.62
CA GLY A 229 20.86 -1.94 10.77
C GLY A 229 20.81 -3.44 10.50
N ILE A 230 21.60 -4.23 11.23
CA ILE A 230 21.67 -5.69 11.14
C ILE A 230 20.85 -6.33 12.27
N PHE A 231 20.12 -7.39 11.92
CA PHE A 231 19.39 -8.24 12.85
C PHE A 231 19.43 -9.70 12.39
N TYR A 232 19.07 -10.63 13.27
CA TYR A 232 19.12 -12.06 13.03
C TYR A 232 17.78 -12.71 13.38
N VAL A 233 17.32 -13.62 12.54
CA VAL A 233 16.07 -14.37 12.73
C VAL A 233 16.31 -15.88 12.69
N ASP A 234 15.55 -16.59 13.50
CA ASP A 234 15.59 -18.05 13.61
C ASP A 234 14.19 -18.62 13.98
N GLU A 235 13.98 -19.90 13.74
CA GLU A 235 12.83 -20.68 14.20
C GLU A 235 11.47 -20.04 13.88
N ILE A 236 11.28 -19.69 12.60
CA ILE A 236 10.02 -19.15 12.07
C ILE A 236 8.96 -20.26 12.09
N ARG A 237 7.86 -20.02 12.80
CA ARG A 237 6.78 -20.97 13.04
C ARG A 237 5.42 -20.36 12.78
N VAL A 238 4.57 -21.14 12.12
CA VAL A 238 3.13 -20.91 12.00
C VAL A 238 2.43 -22.21 12.36
N ARG A 239 1.60 -22.23 13.41
CA ARG A 239 0.86 -23.44 13.82
C ARG A 239 -0.63 -23.16 13.97
N GLU A 240 -1.47 -24.11 13.57
CA GLU A 240 -2.90 -24.10 13.96
C GLU A 240 -2.98 -24.34 15.48
N VAL A 241 -3.84 -23.58 16.17
CA VAL A 241 -4.05 -23.66 17.62
C VAL A 241 -5.52 -23.85 17.96
N GLY A 242 -5.83 -24.63 18.99
CA GLY A 242 -7.22 -24.77 19.44
C GLY A 242 -7.74 -23.48 20.07
N GLU A 243 -9.04 -23.19 19.96
CA GLU A 243 -9.63 -21.98 20.57
C GLU A 243 -9.38 -21.88 22.09
N ALA A 244 -9.17 -23.01 22.78
CA ALA A 244 -8.81 -23.05 24.20
C ALA A 244 -7.34 -22.70 24.52
N GLU A 245 -6.44 -22.67 23.52
CA GLU A 245 -5.06 -22.16 23.65
C GLU A 245 -4.95 -20.66 23.32
N VAL A 246 -6.04 -20.07 22.80
CA VAL A 246 -6.07 -18.67 22.37
C VAL A 246 -6.40 -17.79 23.55
N ASP A 247 -5.57 -16.78 23.80
CA ASP A 247 -5.96 -15.69 24.69
C ASP A 247 -7.09 -14.93 24.02
N HIS A 248 -8.31 -15.08 24.55
CA HIS A 248 -9.52 -14.48 24.00
C HIS A 248 -9.47 -12.95 23.93
N ALA A 249 -8.52 -12.29 24.60
CA ALA A 249 -8.31 -10.84 24.51
C ALA A 249 -7.35 -10.41 23.39
N VAL A 250 -6.59 -11.33 22.76
CA VAL A 250 -5.41 -11.02 21.91
C VAL A 250 -5.55 -11.56 20.47
N ALA A 251 -6.67 -12.19 20.12
CA ALA A 251 -6.90 -12.76 18.79
C ALA A 251 -7.08 -11.67 17.69
N LEU A 252 -6.01 -11.38 16.96
CA LEU A 252 -6.01 -10.41 15.85
C LEU A 252 -6.77 -10.98 14.65
N HIS A 253 -7.84 -10.31 14.22
CA HIS A 253 -8.52 -10.64 12.96
C HIS A 253 -7.75 -10.00 11.81
N PHE A 254 -7.31 -10.80 10.83
CA PHE A 254 -6.40 -10.31 9.79
C PHE A 254 -6.76 -10.82 8.40
N CYS A 255 -6.77 -9.90 7.44
CA CYS A 255 -6.45 -10.16 6.05
C CYS A 255 -5.50 -9.05 5.59
N LYS A 256 -4.51 -9.38 4.75
CA LYS A 256 -3.73 -8.34 4.05
C LYS A 256 -4.72 -7.54 3.21
N GLU A 257 -4.83 -6.24 3.48
CA GLU A 257 -5.60 -5.33 2.64
C GLU A 257 -5.22 -5.56 1.17
N LYS A 258 -6.22 -5.59 0.30
CA LYS A 258 -5.98 -5.64 -1.12
C LYS A 258 -5.41 -4.28 -1.52
N GLU A 259 -4.08 -4.18 -1.58
CA GLU A 259 -3.41 -3.19 -2.43
C GLU A 259 -4.11 -3.30 -3.80
N GLU A 260 -4.78 -2.22 -4.22
CA GLU A 260 -5.58 -2.19 -5.46
C GLU A 260 -4.64 -2.25 -6.66
N ASP A 261 -4.19 -3.47 -6.96
CA ASP A 261 -3.32 -3.84 -8.07
C ASP A 261 -2.21 -2.80 -8.32
N ASP A 262 -1.19 -2.79 -7.44
CA ASP A 262 0.16 -2.34 -7.82
C ASP A 262 0.69 -3.32 -8.89
N ASP A 263 0.20 -3.07 -10.11
CA ASP A 263 0.52 -3.78 -11.34
C ASP A 263 2.02 -3.74 -11.62
N GLU A 264 2.50 -4.85 -12.20
CA GLU A 264 3.74 -4.99 -12.97
C GLU A 264 5.01 -4.32 -12.41
N LEU A 265 5.96 -5.19 -11.98
CA LEU A 265 7.41 -4.98 -12.08
C LEU A 265 7.76 -3.87 -13.09
N ALA A 266 8.33 -2.76 -12.60
CA ALA A 266 8.61 -1.56 -13.40
C ALA A 266 9.52 -1.86 -14.61
N PHE A 267 8.91 -2.29 -15.70
CA PHE A 267 9.58 -2.60 -16.94
C PHE A 267 9.78 -1.29 -17.70
N GLU A 268 10.94 -0.67 -17.54
CA GLU A 268 11.26 0.51 -18.33
C GLU A 268 11.43 0.10 -19.81
N VAL A 269 10.49 0.50 -20.67
CA VAL A 269 10.68 0.41 -22.13
C VAL A 269 11.67 1.52 -22.54
N PRO A 270 12.87 1.18 -23.06
CA PRO A 270 13.82 2.20 -23.48
C PRO A 270 13.20 3.05 -24.59
N GLY A 271 13.21 4.37 -24.39
CA GLY A 271 12.60 5.35 -25.27
C GLY A 271 13.34 5.55 -26.60
N ALA A 272 13.20 6.74 -27.18
CA ALA A 272 13.93 7.14 -28.39
C ALA A 272 14.11 8.66 -28.46
N THR A 273 15.25 9.10 -28.99
CA THR A 273 15.49 10.50 -29.36
C THR A 273 15.62 10.60 -30.88
N CYS A 274 14.86 11.51 -31.48
CA CYS A 274 14.87 11.81 -32.91
C CYS A 274 15.40 13.21 -33.13
N TYR A 275 16.36 13.39 -34.05
CA TYR A 275 16.91 14.71 -34.39
C TYR A 275 16.28 15.26 -35.68
N PHE A 276 16.31 16.59 -35.82
CA PHE A 276 15.65 17.33 -36.91
C PHE A 276 16.57 18.41 -37.47
N GLU A 277 16.42 18.68 -38.76
CA GLU A 277 17.06 19.80 -39.43
C GLU A 277 16.60 21.16 -38.91
N SER A 278 17.40 22.20 -39.18
CA SER A 278 17.11 23.56 -38.71
C SER A 278 15.82 24.10 -39.33
N GLY A 279 14.90 24.59 -38.47
CA GLY A 279 13.58 25.07 -38.87
C GLY A 279 12.57 24.02 -39.33
N ASP A 280 12.96 22.74 -39.46
CA ASP A 280 12.13 21.68 -40.05
C ASP A 280 11.50 20.74 -38.98
N SER A 281 10.45 20.04 -39.39
CA SER A 281 9.73 18.99 -38.66
C SER A 281 9.60 17.66 -39.44
N ALA A 282 10.18 17.55 -40.64
CA ALA A 282 10.31 16.30 -41.37
C ALA A 282 11.25 15.30 -40.66
N LEU A 283 10.92 14.01 -40.72
CA LEU A 283 11.73 12.93 -40.12
C LEU A 283 12.82 12.45 -41.08
N THR A 284 14.08 12.53 -40.64
CA THR A 284 15.22 11.96 -41.38
C THR A 284 15.17 10.42 -41.39
N VAL A 285 15.99 9.78 -42.22
CA VAL A 285 16.05 8.30 -42.31
C VAL A 285 16.53 7.69 -40.97
N GLU A 286 17.43 8.39 -40.28
CA GLU A 286 17.99 8.01 -38.98
C GLU A 286 16.93 8.13 -37.88
N ALA A 287 16.14 9.22 -37.88
CA ALA A 287 15.00 9.38 -36.98
C ALA A 287 13.95 8.27 -37.20
N GLN A 288 13.65 7.93 -38.45
CA GLN A 288 12.76 6.81 -38.79
C GLN A 288 13.30 5.47 -38.28
N ALA A 289 14.59 5.18 -38.44
CA ALA A 289 15.22 3.96 -37.91
C ALA A 289 15.17 3.86 -36.37
N ALA A 290 15.36 4.98 -35.67
CA ALA A 290 15.20 5.05 -34.21
C ALA A 290 13.74 4.77 -33.79
N LEU A 291 12.77 5.38 -34.48
CA LEU A 291 11.33 5.16 -34.22
C LEU A 291 10.89 3.74 -34.53
N ASN A 292 11.39 3.11 -35.60
CA ASN A 292 11.14 1.70 -35.91
C ASN A 292 11.60 0.79 -34.77
N SER A 293 12.79 1.05 -34.23
CA SER A 293 13.38 0.26 -33.13
C SER A 293 12.60 0.43 -31.83
N PHE A 294 12.17 1.65 -31.51
CA PHE A 294 11.28 1.93 -30.37
C PHE A 294 9.90 1.29 -30.54
N ALA A 295 9.33 1.34 -31.74
CA ALA A 295 7.98 0.85 -32.00
C ALA A 295 7.84 -0.66 -31.80
N LEU A 296 8.89 -1.44 -32.05
CA LEU A 296 8.92 -2.87 -31.72
C LEU A 296 8.76 -3.10 -30.21
N ARG A 297 9.60 -2.46 -29.38
CA ARG A 297 9.52 -2.56 -27.90
C ARG A 297 8.19 -2.04 -27.37
N ALA A 298 7.71 -0.90 -27.89
CA ALA A 298 6.42 -0.34 -27.48
C ALA A 298 5.24 -1.27 -27.80
N LYS A 299 5.31 -2.09 -28.88
CA LYS A 299 4.29 -3.09 -29.21
C LYS A 299 4.27 -4.28 -28.26
N GLU A 300 5.43 -4.69 -27.76
CA GLU A 300 5.56 -5.79 -26.79
C GLU A 300 4.91 -5.45 -25.44
N HIS A 301 4.89 -4.16 -25.07
CA HIS A 301 4.33 -3.68 -23.80
C HIS A 301 3.15 -2.72 -24.03
N PRO A 302 1.96 -3.19 -24.43
CA PRO A 302 0.84 -2.34 -24.83
C PRO A 302 0.23 -1.50 -23.69
N ALA A 303 0.38 -1.94 -22.43
CA ALA A 303 -0.10 -1.22 -21.24
C ALA A 303 0.71 0.05 -20.91
N ILE A 304 1.96 0.13 -21.38
CA ILE A 304 2.88 1.21 -21.04
C ILE A 304 2.57 2.50 -21.81
N ALA A 305 2.54 3.62 -21.09
CA ALA A 305 2.42 4.96 -21.65
C ALA A 305 3.79 5.67 -21.73
N PHE A 306 3.83 6.75 -22.52
CA PHE A 306 5.06 7.50 -22.80
C PHE A 306 4.83 9.00 -22.72
N THR A 307 5.86 9.74 -22.32
CA THR A 307 5.93 11.19 -22.60
C THR A 307 6.62 11.41 -23.94
N ILE A 308 6.17 12.37 -24.73
CA ILE A 308 6.83 12.76 -25.99
C ILE A 308 7.02 14.27 -26.03
N SER A 309 8.28 14.70 -25.95
CA SER A 309 8.66 16.10 -25.78
C SER A 309 9.46 16.62 -26.97
N GLY A 310 8.94 17.65 -27.63
CA GLY A 310 9.60 18.33 -28.74
C GLY A 310 10.40 19.53 -28.28
N HIS A 311 11.62 19.66 -28.80
CA HIS A 311 12.58 20.70 -28.45
C HIS A 311 13.09 21.41 -29.72
N THR A 312 13.56 22.64 -29.55
CA THR A 312 14.23 23.42 -30.59
C THR A 312 15.55 23.97 -30.06
N ASP A 313 16.45 24.31 -30.97
CA ASP A 313 17.52 25.25 -30.64
C ASP A 313 16.94 26.67 -30.42
N SER A 314 17.83 27.60 -30.09
CA SER A 314 17.50 29.02 -29.87
C SER A 314 17.42 29.86 -31.16
N ILE A 315 17.29 29.25 -32.35
CA ILE A 315 17.26 29.98 -33.62
C ILE A 315 15.82 30.16 -34.11
N GLY A 316 15.49 31.38 -34.56
CA GLY A 316 14.14 31.76 -34.98
C GLY A 316 13.29 32.31 -33.84
N SER A 317 11.96 32.21 -33.97
CA SER A 317 11.00 32.80 -33.01
C SER A 317 9.74 31.97 -32.75
N LYS A 318 9.52 30.88 -33.49
CA LYS A 318 8.28 30.06 -33.43
C LYS A 318 8.50 28.72 -32.70
N HIS A 319 9.24 28.74 -31.59
CA HIS A 319 9.73 27.53 -30.90
C HIS A 319 8.62 26.57 -30.45
N GLU A 320 7.53 27.08 -29.85
CA GLU A 320 6.39 26.26 -29.41
C GLU A 320 5.64 25.62 -30.60
N GLY A 321 5.44 26.39 -31.68
CA GLY A 321 4.81 25.88 -32.90
C GLY A 321 5.65 24.79 -33.59
N LEU A 322 6.97 25.00 -33.69
CA LEU A 322 7.89 24.05 -34.31
C LEU A 322 8.07 22.77 -33.47
N SER A 323 8.24 22.91 -32.15
CA SER A 323 8.33 21.74 -31.25
C SER A 323 7.06 20.89 -31.29
N ARG A 324 5.87 21.52 -31.30
CA ARG A 324 4.60 20.81 -31.49
C ARG A 324 4.49 20.12 -32.85
N ALA A 325 4.93 20.77 -33.93
CA ALA A 325 4.95 20.15 -35.26
C ALA A 325 5.86 18.92 -35.32
N ARG A 326 7.03 18.95 -34.66
CA ARG A 326 7.94 17.78 -34.55
C ARG A 326 7.31 16.63 -33.78
N VAL A 327 6.66 16.90 -32.64
CA VAL A 327 5.93 15.87 -31.88
C VAL A 327 4.81 15.25 -32.72
N GLU A 328 4.05 16.08 -33.44
CA GLU A 328 2.98 15.60 -34.34
C GLU A 328 3.53 14.73 -35.48
N SER A 329 4.66 15.10 -36.10
CA SER A 329 5.32 14.27 -37.13
C SER A 329 5.73 12.90 -36.59
N VAL A 330 6.29 12.83 -35.38
CA VAL A 330 6.66 11.55 -34.74
C VAL A 330 5.41 10.72 -34.42
N LEU A 331 4.37 11.32 -33.84
CA LEU A 331 3.11 10.63 -33.53
C LEU A 331 2.43 10.09 -34.79
N ALA A 332 2.37 10.89 -35.87
CA ALA A 332 1.81 10.48 -37.14
C ALA A 332 2.60 9.33 -37.80
N TYR A 333 3.93 9.31 -37.64
CA TYR A 333 4.77 8.19 -38.10
C TYR A 333 4.50 6.91 -37.31
N LEU A 334 4.50 6.98 -35.98
CA LEU A 334 4.23 5.83 -35.10
C LEU A 334 2.80 5.28 -35.28
N GLU A 335 1.82 6.15 -35.49
CA GLU A 335 0.43 5.74 -35.77
C GLU A 335 0.28 5.13 -37.17
N SER A 336 0.80 5.77 -38.22
CA SER A 336 0.60 5.29 -39.60
C SER A 336 1.43 4.06 -39.94
N GLN A 337 2.73 4.07 -39.61
CA GLN A 337 3.66 3.00 -39.98
C GLN A 337 3.61 1.83 -38.99
N HIS A 338 3.38 2.13 -37.70
CA HIS A 338 3.43 1.13 -36.63
C HIS A 338 2.12 0.88 -35.90
N GLN A 339 1.03 1.58 -36.25
CA GLN A 339 -0.28 1.37 -35.63
C GLN A 339 -0.27 1.56 -34.10
N LEU A 340 0.68 2.33 -33.58
CA LEU A 340 0.74 2.67 -32.16
C LEU A 340 -0.28 3.77 -31.85
N PRO A 341 -1.24 3.54 -30.93
CA PRO A 341 -2.27 4.53 -30.64
C PRO A 341 -1.69 5.82 -30.01
N ARG A 342 -2.09 6.98 -30.54
CA ARG A 342 -1.79 8.31 -29.95
C ARG A 342 -2.16 8.44 -28.47
N LEU A 343 -3.18 7.69 -28.05
CA LEU A 343 -3.66 7.60 -26.67
C LEU A 343 -2.58 7.16 -25.66
N ARG A 344 -1.50 6.52 -26.13
CA ARG A 344 -0.37 6.08 -25.30
C ARG A 344 0.65 7.17 -24.97
N PHE A 345 0.52 8.36 -25.58
CA PHE A 345 1.53 9.40 -25.52
C PHE A 345 0.98 10.68 -24.87
N VAL A 346 1.76 11.30 -23.99
CA VAL A 346 1.51 12.66 -23.48
C VAL A 346 2.36 13.65 -24.29
N PRO A 347 1.76 14.44 -25.22
CA PRO A 347 2.50 15.35 -26.09
C PRO A 347 2.88 16.65 -25.38
N ILE A 348 4.15 17.03 -25.50
CA ILE A 348 4.75 18.19 -24.81
C ILE A 348 5.52 19.05 -25.83
N ALA A 349 5.13 20.31 -25.96
CA ALA A 349 5.84 21.31 -26.77
C ALA A 349 6.80 22.12 -25.88
N ALA A 350 8.02 21.64 -25.68
CA ALA A 350 8.97 22.25 -24.75
C ALA A 350 9.73 23.46 -25.35
N GLY A 351 9.70 23.64 -26.67
CA GLY A 351 10.39 24.74 -27.36
C GLY A 351 11.87 24.79 -27.00
N THR A 352 12.35 25.94 -26.54
CA THR A 352 13.72 26.17 -26.05
C THR A 352 13.91 25.88 -24.55
N GLY A 353 12.86 25.49 -23.82
CA GLY A 353 12.86 25.48 -22.35
C GLY A 353 13.73 24.41 -21.68
N LYS A 354 14.15 23.37 -22.41
CA LYS A 354 15.00 22.28 -21.91
C LYS A 354 16.11 21.88 -22.90
N PRO A 355 17.15 22.72 -23.09
CA PRO A 355 18.29 22.38 -23.92
C PRO A 355 19.05 21.17 -23.34
N ALA A 356 19.52 20.27 -24.20
CA ALA A 356 20.43 19.17 -23.83
C ALA A 356 21.91 19.57 -23.99
N ALA A 357 22.19 20.64 -24.74
CA ALA A 357 23.54 21.14 -24.97
C ALA A 357 23.54 22.66 -25.19
N ASP A 358 24.73 23.28 -25.19
CA ASP A 358 24.90 24.72 -25.39
C ASP A 358 24.53 25.17 -26.82
N ASN A 359 23.56 26.09 -26.91
CA ASN A 359 23.11 26.69 -28.18
C ASN A 359 24.15 27.60 -28.85
N ALA A 360 25.25 27.96 -28.19
CA ALA A 360 26.33 28.73 -28.81
C ALA A 360 27.02 27.96 -29.96
N THR A 361 27.13 26.63 -29.85
CA THR A 361 27.78 25.76 -30.84
C THR A 361 26.77 25.13 -31.81
N GLU A 362 27.16 24.88 -33.07
CA GLU A 362 26.25 24.19 -34.01
C GLU A 362 25.95 22.75 -33.57
N THR A 363 26.96 22.04 -33.03
CA THR A 363 26.79 20.71 -32.45
C THR A 363 25.73 20.71 -31.34
N GLY A 364 25.80 21.68 -30.42
CA GLY A 364 24.81 21.80 -29.34
C GLY A 364 23.43 22.20 -29.83
N ARG A 365 23.33 23.07 -30.86
CA ARG A 365 22.06 23.36 -31.54
C ARG A 365 21.44 22.11 -32.17
N GLN A 366 22.22 21.29 -32.88
CA GLN A 366 21.71 20.02 -33.44
C GLN A 366 21.16 19.09 -32.34
N LEU A 367 21.84 18.98 -31.19
CA LEU A 367 21.36 18.19 -30.05
C LEU A 367 20.09 18.80 -29.40
N ASN A 368 19.84 20.09 -29.57
CA ASN A 368 18.61 20.75 -29.10
C ASN A 368 17.44 20.62 -30.09
N ARG A 369 17.71 20.39 -31.38
CA ARG A 369 16.69 20.13 -32.41
C ARG A 369 16.21 18.68 -32.36
N ARG A 370 15.52 18.28 -31.28
CA ARG A 370 15.11 16.88 -31.05
C ARG A 370 13.66 16.69 -30.61
N VAL A 371 13.18 15.46 -30.71
CA VAL A 371 12.03 14.94 -29.95
C VAL A 371 12.52 13.78 -29.08
N ASP A 372 12.25 13.84 -27.78
CA ASP A 372 12.50 12.74 -26.85
C ASP A 372 11.19 12.03 -26.51
N ILE A 373 11.14 10.72 -26.74
CA ILE A 373 10.16 9.79 -26.18
C ILE A 373 10.78 9.14 -24.95
N ARG A 374 10.10 9.19 -23.80
CA ARG A 374 10.50 8.51 -22.55
C ARG A 374 9.34 7.69 -22.00
N HIS A 375 9.65 6.64 -21.24
CA HIS A 375 8.67 5.97 -20.39
C HIS A 375 7.94 7.02 -19.53
N ALA A 376 6.65 6.80 -19.26
CA ALA A 376 5.89 7.63 -18.34
C ALA A 376 5.54 6.79 -17.11
N ASP A 377 5.90 7.30 -15.91
CA ASP A 377 5.59 6.68 -14.62
C ASP A 377 4.11 6.86 -14.22
N PHE A 378 3.22 6.88 -15.22
CA PHE A 378 1.79 7.10 -15.09
C PHE A 378 1.02 5.96 -15.74
N ASN A 379 -0.01 5.47 -15.06
CA ASN A 379 -0.91 4.48 -15.66
C ASN A 379 -1.59 5.01 -16.94
N MET A 380 -1.89 4.10 -17.86
CA MET A 380 -2.52 4.40 -19.14
C MET A 380 -3.87 5.13 -18.99
N SER A 381 -4.65 4.83 -17.94
CA SER A 381 -5.96 5.47 -17.76
C SER A 381 -5.82 6.96 -17.44
N ALA A 382 -4.86 7.38 -16.63
CA ALA A 382 -4.63 8.79 -16.31
C ALA A 382 -4.13 9.60 -17.52
N VAL A 383 -3.30 8.98 -18.37
CA VAL A 383 -2.84 9.57 -19.65
C VAL A 383 -4.02 9.79 -20.59
N ILE A 384 -4.89 8.79 -20.75
CA ILE A 384 -6.08 8.90 -21.60
C ILE A 384 -7.06 9.92 -21.01
N TYR A 385 -7.27 9.96 -19.70
CA TYR A 385 -8.17 10.91 -19.06
C TYR A 385 -7.72 12.36 -19.25
N ARG A 386 -6.40 12.62 -19.14
CA ARG A 386 -5.83 13.92 -19.49
C ARG A 386 -6.24 14.35 -20.91
N GLN A 387 -6.16 13.45 -21.89
CA GLN A 387 -6.59 13.74 -23.26
C GLN A 387 -8.12 13.97 -23.38
N VAL A 388 -8.95 13.30 -22.57
CA VAL A 388 -10.40 13.62 -22.48
C VAL A 388 -10.59 15.07 -22.04
N LEU A 389 -9.91 15.49 -20.98
CA LEU A 389 -9.99 16.84 -20.43
C LEU A 389 -9.47 17.88 -21.43
N GLU A 390 -8.34 17.64 -22.09
CA GLU A 390 -7.80 18.54 -23.14
C GLU A 390 -8.77 18.70 -24.32
N HIS A 391 -9.43 17.62 -24.75
CA HIS A 391 -10.49 17.69 -25.76
C HIS A 391 -11.73 18.44 -25.25
N ALA A 392 -12.14 18.25 -24.00
CA ALA A 392 -13.29 18.93 -23.40
C ALA A 392 -13.06 20.45 -23.28
N MET A 393 -11.92 20.85 -22.71
CA MET A 393 -11.50 22.26 -22.60
C MET A 393 -11.36 22.94 -23.96
N ALA A 394 -10.90 22.21 -24.99
CA ALA A 394 -10.81 22.72 -26.36
C ALA A 394 -12.16 22.75 -27.12
N GLY A 395 -13.28 22.45 -26.45
CA GLY A 395 -14.62 22.40 -27.07
C GLY A 395 -14.84 21.24 -28.04
N LYS A 396 -13.91 20.27 -28.13
CA LYS A 396 -13.93 19.15 -29.07
C LYS A 396 -14.75 17.98 -28.51
N THR A 397 -16.00 18.25 -28.14
CA THR A 397 -16.88 17.33 -27.38
C THR A 397 -17.01 15.93 -28.00
N SER A 398 -17.05 15.81 -29.33
CA SER A 398 -17.06 14.50 -30.02
C SER A 398 -15.75 13.73 -29.91
N GLN A 399 -14.60 14.40 -29.86
CA GLN A 399 -13.31 13.75 -29.60
C GLN A 399 -13.19 13.37 -28.13
N ALA A 400 -13.55 14.28 -27.21
CA ALA A 400 -13.61 14.02 -25.77
C ALA A 400 -14.46 12.77 -25.47
N PHE A 401 -15.67 12.69 -26.05
CA PHE A 401 -16.56 11.54 -25.88
C PHE A 401 -15.96 10.24 -26.46
N LYS A 402 -15.29 10.29 -27.62
CA LYS A 402 -14.63 9.11 -28.20
C LYS A 402 -13.51 8.60 -27.28
N THR A 403 -12.66 9.49 -26.78
CA THR A 403 -11.57 9.17 -25.87
C THR A 403 -12.08 8.69 -24.51
N LEU A 404 -13.17 9.30 -23.99
CA LEU A 404 -13.81 8.90 -22.73
C LEU A 404 -14.37 7.47 -22.80
N ASN A 405 -14.92 7.04 -23.95
CA ASN A 405 -15.35 5.65 -24.10
C ASN A 405 -14.18 4.67 -24.01
N VAL A 406 -13.00 5.00 -24.58
CA VAL A 406 -11.80 4.16 -24.40
C VAL A 406 -11.39 4.12 -22.93
N TRP A 407 -11.36 5.28 -22.28
CA TRP A 407 -11.05 5.38 -20.86
C TRP A 407 -11.97 4.54 -19.97
N LEU A 408 -13.30 4.55 -20.23
CA LEU A 408 -14.29 3.76 -19.49
C LEU A 408 -14.08 2.24 -19.56
N HIS A 409 -13.33 1.73 -20.54
CA HIS A 409 -12.97 0.31 -20.61
C HIS A 409 -11.72 -0.03 -19.79
N LEU A 410 -10.82 0.94 -19.56
CA LEU A 410 -9.53 0.76 -18.89
C LEU A 410 -9.56 1.20 -17.42
N ALA A 411 -10.34 2.21 -17.08
CA ALA A 411 -10.34 2.81 -15.75
C ALA A 411 -10.84 1.83 -14.67
N PRO A 412 -10.20 1.78 -13.48
CA PRO A 412 -10.75 1.11 -12.29
C PRO A 412 -12.15 1.61 -11.93
N GLN A 413 -12.98 0.74 -11.34
CA GLN A 413 -14.37 1.07 -11.02
C GLN A 413 -14.51 2.34 -10.16
N ARG A 414 -13.61 2.52 -9.17
CA ARG A 414 -13.58 3.68 -8.29
C ARG A 414 -13.41 5.00 -9.04
N GLN A 415 -12.64 5.01 -10.14
CA GLN A 415 -12.39 6.17 -10.99
C GLN A 415 -13.60 6.52 -11.87
N LYS A 416 -14.29 5.52 -12.43
CA LYS A 416 -15.46 5.72 -13.31
C LYS A 416 -16.55 6.55 -12.66
N LEU A 417 -16.77 6.37 -11.35
CA LEU A 417 -17.69 7.20 -10.59
C LEU A 417 -17.20 8.64 -10.46
N LEU A 418 -15.95 8.85 -10.00
CA LEU A 418 -15.36 10.18 -9.76
C LEU A 418 -15.47 11.10 -11.00
N MET A 419 -15.29 10.54 -12.20
CA MET A 419 -15.46 11.21 -13.48
C MET A 419 -16.86 11.83 -13.67
N LEU A 420 -17.93 11.23 -13.11
CA LEU A 420 -19.27 11.81 -13.16
C LEU A 420 -19.37 13.14 -12.40
N PHE A 421 -18.53 13.34 -11.39
CA PHE A 421 -18.49 14.54 -10.55
C PHE A 421 -17.50 15.61 -11.03
N ASP A 422 -16.63 15.29 -11.99
CA ASP A 422 -15.57 16.19 -12.48
C ASP A 422 -16.15 17.43 -13.19
N PRO A 423 -15.98 18.66 -12.66
CA PRO A 423 -16.53 19.87 -13.27
C PRO A 423 -15.85 20.22 -14.60
N ARG A 424 -14.61 19.76 -14.83
CA ARG A 424 -13.84 20.02 -16.06
C ARG A 424 -14.44 19.33 -17.29
N LEU A 425 -15.38 18.39 -17.09
CA LEU A 425 -16.13 17.70 -18.14
C LEU A 425 -17.45 18.36 -18.53
N GLU A 426 -17.84 19.51 -17.96
CA GLU A 426 -19.16 20.14 -18.24
C GLU A 426 -19.51 20.32 -19.75
N PRO A 427 -18.55 20.66 -20.65
CA PRO A 427 -18.80 20.69 -22.09
C PRO A 427 -19.20 19.33 -22.71
N VAL A 428 -18.89 18.22 -22.03
CA VAL A 428 -19.27 16.85 -22.41
C VAL A 428 -20.58 16.44 -21.74
N LYS A 429 -20.78 16.81 -20.46
CA LYS A 429 -21.99 16.45 -19.67
C LYS A 429 -23.28 17.02 -20.24
N SER A 430 -23.21 18.23 -20.78
CA SER A 430 -24.32 18.92 -21.45
C SER A 430 -24.77 18.27 -22.77
N GLY A 431 -24.05 17.27 -23.29
CA GLY A 431 -24.39 16.57 -24.54
C GLY A 431 -25.36 15.38 -24.36
N GLN A 432 -26.22 15.16 -25.36
CA GLN A 432 -27.21 14.06 -25.38
C GLN A 432 -26.66 12.65 -25.13
N ARG A 433 -25.35 12.44 -25.33
CA ARG A 433 -24.66 11.15 -25.13
C ARG A 433 -24.27 10.87 -23.68
N TRP A 434 -24.33 11.87 -22.78
CA TRP A 434 -23.90 11.73 -21.39
C TRP A 434 -24.72 10.72 -20.57
N ALA A 435 -26.03 10.64 -20.80
CA ALA A 435 -26.90 9.67 -20.13
C ALA A 435 -26.44 8.21 -20.36
N ALA A 436 -25.90 7.89 -21.54
CA ALA A 436 -25.35 6.56 -21.83
C ALA A 436 -24.05 6.27 -21.07
N VAL A 437 -23.25 7.31 -20.77
CA VAL A 437 -22.07 7.19 -19.91
C VAL A 437 -22.48 6.93 -18.47
N GLN A 438 -23.44 7.70 -17.93
CA GLN A 438 -23.96 7.49 -16.58
C GLN A 438 -24.53 6.07 -16.40
N GLU A 439 -25.30 5.59 -17.38
CA GLU A 439 -25.83 4.21 -17.39
C GLU A 439 -24.72 3.15 -17.50
N GLY A 440 -23.67 3.42 -18.29
CA GLY A 440 -22.49 2.55 -18.37
C GLY A 440 -21.75 2.43 -17.04
N VAL A 441 -21.58 3.54 -16.31
CA VAL A 441 -20.97 3.57 -14.97
C VAL A 441 -21.85 2.86 -13.94
N ARG A 442 -23.18 3.02 -13.98
CA ARG A 442 -24.12 2.26 -13.14
C ARG A 442 -23.96 0.75 -13.36
N LYS A 443 -24.01 0.30 -14.62
CA LYS A 443 -23.88 -1.13 -14.97
C LYS A 443 -22.55 -1.75 -14.55
N SER A 444 -21.47 -0.99 -14.48
CA SER A 444 -20.17 -1.54 -14.08
C SER A 444 -20.05 -1.84 -12.57
N TYR A 445 -21.07 -1.52 -11.76
CA TYR A 445 -21.24 -2.07 -10.40
C TYR A 445 -21.75 -3.52 -10.38
N GLY A 446 -22.05 -4.15 -11.52
CA GLY A 446 -22.57 -5.52 -11.61
C GLY A 446 -21.71 -6.64 -10.99
N LYS A 447 -20.49 -6.34 -10.53
CA LYS A 447 -19.64 -7.27 -9.76
C LYS A 447 -20.02 -7.37 -8.27
N TYR A 448 -20.78 -6.43 -7.75
CA TYR A 448 -21.21 -6.40 -6.35
C TYR A 448 -22.49 -7.22 -6.16
N ALA A 449 -22.70 -7.77 -4.96
CA ALA A 449 -23.90 -8.56 -4.67
C ALA A 449 -25.18 -7.70 -4.65
N GLN A 450 -25.06 -6.38 -4.40
CA GLN A 450 -26.14 -5.42 -4.57
C GLN A 450 -25.67 -4.20 -5.41
N PRO A 451 -25.68 -4.29 -6.76
CA PRO A 451 -25.10 -3.27 -7.64
C PRO A 451 -25.70 -1.88 -7.51
N GLU A 452 -27.04 -1.76 -7.44
CA GLU A 452 -27.73 -0.47 -7.35
C GLU A 452 -27.49 0.21 -6.00
N LEU A 453 -27.46 -0.56 -4.90
CA LEU A 453 -27.12 -0.04 -3.58
C LEU A 453 -25.65 0.42 -3.54
N ALA A 454 -24.74 -0.35 -4.13
CA ALA A 454 -23.32 0.01 -4.23
C ALA A 454 -23.12 1.32 -5.03
N PHE A 455 -23.79 1.46 -6.19
CA PHE A 455 -23.76 2.69 -6.98
C PHE A 455 -24.34 3.89 -6.20
N LEU A 456 -25.47 3.72 -5.51
CA LEU A 456 -26.12 4.76 -4.71
C LEU A 456 -25.23 5.23 -3.56
N LEU A 457 -24.72 4.30 -2.76
CA LEU A 457 -23.85 4.59 -1.61
C LEU A 457 -22.55 5.28 -2.03
N ASP A 458 -21.90 4.80 -3.09
CA ASP A 458 -20.67 5.39 -3.60
C ASP A 458 -20.91 6.79 -4.20
N SER A 459 -22.08 7.01 -4.83
CA SER A 459 -22.53 8.34 -5.28
C SER A 459 -22.77 9.30 -4.10
N LEU A 460 -23.40 8.81 -3.01
CA LEU A 460 -23.59 9.59 -1.78
C LEU A 460 -22.25 9.92 -1.10
N TRP A 461 -21.28 9.00 -1.10
CA TRP A 461 -19.91 9.27 -0.65
C TRP A 461 -19.28 10.43 -1.43
N ALA A 462 -19.44 10.45 -2.76
CA ALA A 462 -18.89 11.52 -3.59
C ALA A 462 -19.55 12.88 -3.29
N GLU A 463 -20.88 12.93 -3.12
CA GLU A 463 -21.60 14.16 -2.74
C GLU A 463 -21.21 14.67 -1.34
N ASP A 464 -21.14 13.79 -0.34
CA ASP A 464 -20.69 14.12 1.03
C ASP A 464 -19.25 14.67 1.06
N GLN A 465 -18.37 14.13 0.21
CA GLN A 465 -16.98 14.56 0.12
C GLN A 465 -16.75 15.74 -0.83
N ARG A 466 -17.78 16.23 -1.54
CA ARG A 466 -17.69 17.29 -2.57
C ARG A 466 -16.88 18.51 -2.11
N HIS A 467 -17.23 19.07 -0.95
CA HIS A 467 -16.60 20.27 -0.40
C HIS A 467 -15.41 19.96 0.54
N ARG A 468 -14.94 18.71 0.55
CA ARG A 468 -13.94 18.18 1.48
C ARG A 468 -12.76 17.57 0.72
N THR A 469 -12.81 16.26 0.46
CA THR A 469 -11.69 15.51 -0.13
C THR A 469 -11.88 15.18 -1.61
N LEU A 470 -13.11 15.31 -2.16
CA LEU A 470 -13.44 14.84 -3.51
C LEU A 470 -12.51 15.42 -4.59
N LYS A 471 -12.14 16.70 -4.48
CA LYS A 471 -11.27 17.36 -5.47
C LYS A 471 -9.97 16.59 -5.70
N TYR A 472 -9.31 16.11 -4.65
CA TYR A 472 -8.04 15.39 -4.75
C TYR A 472 -8.19 14.07 -5.51
N TYR A 473 -9.31 13.38 -5.32
CA TYR A 473 -9.62 12.15 -6.05
C TYR A 473 -9.92 12.42 -7.54
N ILE A 474 -10.53 13.56 -7.87
CA ILE A 474 -10.84 13.97 -9.25
C ILE A 474 -9.60 14.53 -9.98
N GLU A 475 -8.76 15.30 -9.30
CA GLU A 475 -7.50 15.83 -9.82
C GLU A 475 -6.58 14.68 -10.24
N ASN A 476 -6.42 13.67 -9.37
CA ASN A 476 -5.64 12.46 -9.63
C ASN A 476 -6.21 11.50 -10.68
N LEU A 477 -7.37 11.79 -11.30
CA LEU A 477 -7.82 11.06 -12.48
C LEU A 477 -6.98 11.35 -13.73
N ALA A 478 -6.29 12.50 -13.77
CA ALA A 478 -5.46 12.93 -14.90
C ALA A 478 -3.98 13.01 -14.51
N VAL A 479 -3.09 12.80 -15.47
CA VAL A 479 -1.67 13.12 -15.31
C VAL A 479 -1.49 14.63 -15.15
N TYR A 480 -0.76 15.03 -14.10
CA TYR A 480 -0.26 16.40 -13.90
C TYR A 480 1.27 16.42 -14.10
N LEU A 481 1.75 17.16 -15.11
CA LEU A 481 3.17 17.28 -15.41
C LEU A 481 3.72 18.54 -14.76
N GLN A 482 4.37 18.41 -13.59
CA GLN A 482 4.83 19.55 -12.78
C GLN A 482 5.61 20.62 -13.58
N ASP A 483 6.50 20.22 -14.49
CA ASP A 483 7.32 21.15 -15.29
C ASP A 483 6.55 21.92 -16.37
N TYR A 484 5.33 21.50 -16.72
CA TYR A 484 4.56 22.03 -17.85
C TYR A 484 3.17 22.54 -17.46
N ASP A 485 2.62 22.07 -16.33
CA ASP A 485 1.30 22.42 -15.81
C ASP A 485 1.36 23.32 -14.55
N LYS A 486 2.55 23.58 -14.00
CA LYS A 486 2.72 24.49 -12.86
C LYS A 486 2.27 25.90 -13.22
N GLY A 487 1.35 26.44 -12.42
CA GLY A 487 0.82 27.80 -12.56
C GLY A 487 -0.35 27.94 -13.54
N THR A 488 -0.89 26.86 -14.12
CA THR A 488 -2.18 26.91 -14.83
C THR A 488 -3.30 26.27 -14.00
N SER A 489 -4.36 27.04 -13.76
CA SER A 489 -5.55 26.61 -13.02
C SER A 489 -6.54 25.77 -13.83
N LYS A 490 -6.22 25.43 -15.09
CA LYS A 490 -7.11 24.63 -15.96
C LYS A 490 -7.28 23.18 -15.47
N TRP A 491 -6.40 22.72 -14.59
CA TRP A 491 -6.42 21.39 -13.99
C TRP A 491 -7.10 21.36 -12.63
N ASP A 492 -7.18 22.50 -11.95
CA ASP A 492 -7.70 22.63 -10.60
C ASP A 492 -9.18 22.23 -10.55
N VAL A 493 -9.57 21.55 -9.47
CA VAL A 493 -10.97 21.19 -9.20
C VAL A 493 -11.43 21.94 -7.96
N ASP A 494 -12.33 22.90 -8.15
CA ASP A 494 -12.88 23.68 -7.05
C ASP A 494 -14.38 23.38 -6.83
N PHE A 495 -14.75 23.33 -5.55
CA PHE A 495 -16.11 23.14 -5.06
C PHE A 495 -16.35 24.12 -3.90
N PRO A 496 -16.40 25.44 -4.15
CA PRO A 496 -16.47 26.43 -3.09
C PRO A 496 -17.83 26.37 -2.38
N ALA A 497 -17.79 26.34 -1.04
CA ALA A 497 -18.97 26.42 -0.17
C ALA A 497 -18.59 27.08 1.16
N SER A 498 -19.59 27.64 1.86
CA SER A 498 -19.44 28.08 3.25
C SER A 498 -19.77 26.94 4.21
N ASP A 499 -19.26 27.00 5.44
CA ASP A 499 -19.55 26.01 6.48
C ASP A 499 -21.06 25.80 6.70
N ALA A 500 -21.86 26.87 6.59
CA ALA A 500 -23.31 26.81 6.66
C ALA A 500 -23.94 26.03 5.49
N ALA A 501 -23.41 26.18 4.27
CA ALA A 501 -23.86 25.41 3.11
C ALA A 501 -23.46 23.93 3.22
N ILE A 502 -22.26 23.66 3.77
CA ILE A 502 -21.78 22.29 4.05
C ILE A 502 -22.67 21.61 5.10
N ALA A 503 -22.99 22.28 6.22
CA ALA A 503 -23.87 21.72 7.25
C ALA A 503 -25.31 21.44 6.75
N VAL A 504 -25.82 22.25 5.82
CA VAL A 504 -27.09 21.98 5.12
C VAL A 504 -26.97 20.75 4.21
N ALA A 505 -25.87 20.62 3.46
CA ALA A 505 -25.62 19.44 2.63
C ALA A 505 -25.51 18.16 3.47
N ASP A 506 -24.75 18.19 4.58
CA ASP A 506 -24.61 17.07 5.52
C ASP A 506 -25.98 16.60 6.06
N SER A 507 -26.87 17.55 6.39
CA SER A 507 -28.23 17.25 6.82
C SER A 507 -29.07 16.57 5.73
N VAL A 508 -28.93 17.00 4.47
CA VAL A 508 -29.63 16.39 3.32
C VAL A 508 -29.07 14.99 3.01
N HIS A 509 -27.75 14.83 3.04
CA HIS A 509 -27.11 13.53 2.84
C HIS A 509 -27.47 12.54 3.96
N PHE A 510 -27.54 13.00 5.21
CA PHE A 510 -27.97 12.19 6.33
C PHE A 510 -29.41 11.68 6.16
N LEU A 511 -30.36 12.53 5.75
CA LEU A 511 -31.73 12.08 5.46
C LEU A 511 -31.79 11.02 4.35
N GLY A 512 -30.96 11.15 3.32
CA GLY A 512 -30.82 10.14 2.26
C GLY A 512 -30.23 8.81 2.79
N MET A 513 -29.18 8.90 3.60
CA MET A 513 -28.55 7.74 4.23
C MET A 513 -29.45 7.04 5.24
N GLN A 514 -30.23 7.79 6.03
CA GLN A 514 -31.18 7.25 6.99
C GLN A 514 -32.19 6.33 6.30
N GLY A 515 -32.75 6.73 5.15
CA GLY A 515 -33.65 5.87 4.38
C GLY A 515 -33.03 4.55 3.90
N ILE A 516 -31.71 4.50 3.70
CA ILE A 516 -30.96 3.28 3.39
C ILE A 516 -30.77 2.42 4.65
N LEU A 517 -30.35 3.04 5.76
CA LEU A 517 -30.11 2.39 7.03
C LEU A 517 -31.40 1.80 7.65
N ASP A 518 -32.52 2.52 7.55
CA ASP A 518 -33.83 2.05 8.02
C ASP A 518 -34.37 0.86 7.19
N ALA A 519 -33.99 0.76 5.91
CA ALA A 519 -34.44 -0.28 5.01
C ALA A 519 -33.58 -1.56 5.01
N GLY A 520 -32.27 -1.44 5.24
CA GLY A 520 -31.31 -2.54 5.11
C GLY A 520 -30.28 -2.68 6.25
N GLY A 521 -30.32 -1.80 7.26
CA GLY A 521 -29.29 -1.70 8.29
C GLY A 521 -27.97 -1.13 7.78
N TRP A 522 -26.94 -1.17 8.62
CA TRP A 522 -25.61 -0.68 8.25
C TRP A 522 -25.00 -1.49 7.08
N PRO A 523 -24.50 -0.83 6.01
CA PRO A 523 -23.96 -1.52 4.83
C PRO A 523 -22.84 -2.51 5.14
N VAL A 524 -22.77 -3.55 4.32
CA VAL A 524 -21.82 -4.66 4.43
C VAL A 524 -20.80 -4.52 3.30
N SER A 525 -19.53 -4.30 3.65
CA SER A 525 -18.47 -3.99 2.69
C SER A 525 -18.20 -5.10 1.66
N SER A 526 -18.35 -6.37 2.02
CA SER A 526 -18.24 -7.50 1.09
C SER A 526 -19.38 -7.51 0.06
N VAL A 527 -20.54 -6.90 0.38
CA VAL A 527 -21.73 -6.86 -0.46
C VAL A 527 -21.72 -5.67 -1.43
N VAL A 528 -21.30 -4.48 -0.97
CA VAL A 528 -21.35 -3.22 -1.74
C VAL A 528 -19.98 -2.62 -2.10
N GLY A 529 -18.90 -3.12 -1.52
CA GLY A 529 -17.55 -2.57 -1.61
C GLY A 529 -17.23 -1.56 -0.50
N GLU A 530 -15.96 -1.53 -0.10
CA GLU A 530 -15.44 -0.71 1.02
C GLU A 530 -15.82 0.78 0.93
N ARG A 531 -15.53 1.47 -0.18
CA ARG A 531 -15.81 2.91 -0.33
C ARG A 531 -17.31 3.23 -0.28
N ALA A 532 -18.15 2.33 -0.82
CA ALA A 532 -19.59 2.45 -0.73
C ALA A 532 -20.07 2.25 0.73
N ALA A 533 -19.58 1.22 1.44
CA ALA A 533 -19.92 1.01 2.84
C ALA A 533 -19.44 2.17 3.76
N LYS A 534 -18.26 2.75 3.47
CA LYS A 534 -17.69 3.92 4.14
C LYS A 534 -18.58 5.17 4.07
N ALA A 535 -19.45 5.28 3.06
CA ALA A 535 -20.41 6.38 2.93
C ALA A 535 -21.30 6.51 4.18
N ALA A 536 -21.76 5.39 4.75
CA ALA A 536 -22.61 5.38 5.94
C ALA A 536 -21.89 5.96 7.16
N PHE A 537 -20.63 5.59 7.38
CA PHE A 537 -19.82 6.16 8.46
C PHE A 537 -19.66 7.67 8.29
N LEU A 538 -19.19 8.12 7.13
CA LEU A 538 -18.86 9.54 6.93
C LEU A 538 -20.10 10.43 7.10
N ILE A 539 -21.20 10.10 6.42
CA ILE A 539 -22.42 10.90 6.45
C ILE A 539 -23.03 10.98 7.86
N VAL A 540 -23.10 9.85 8.59
CA VAL A 540 -23.58 9.84 9.98
C VAL A 540 -22.64 10.63 10.90
N ASN A 541 -21.32 10.54 10.68
CA ASN A 541 -20.29 11.24 11.46
C ASN A 541 -20.16 12.74 11.13
N HIS A 542 -20.72 13.21 10.01
CA HIS A 542 -20.81 14.63 9.63
C HIS A 542 -22.10 15.31 10.07
N TYR A 543 -23.16 14.57 10.40
CA TYR A 543 -24.42 15.17 10.85
C TYR A 543 -24.35 15.84 12.24
N LEU A 544 -23.34 15.48 13.06
CA LEU A 544 -23.04 16.05 14.39
C LEU A 544 -24.17 15.99 15.45
N ASP A 545 -25.27 15.29 15.20
CA ASP A 545 -26.30 15.05 16.22
C ASP A 545 -25.94 13.90 17.18
N THR A 546 -25.95 14.19 18.48
CA THR A 546 -25.57 13.22 19.52
C THR A 546 -26.54 12.05 19.66
N ALA A 547 -27.83 12.22 19.37
CA ALA A 547 -28.81 11.14 19.44
C ALA A 547 -28.61 10.14 18.29
N THR A 548 -28.45 10.66 17.08
CA THR A 548 -28.12 9.92 15.85
C THR A 548 -26.82 9.13 16.00
N LEU A 549 -25.74 9.78 16.42
CA LEU A 549 -24.45 9.12 16.65
C LEU A 549 -24.58 7.98 17.68
N ALA A 550 -25.28 8.22 18.80
CA ALA A 550 -25.50 7.21 19.84
C ALA A 550 -26.34 6.02 19.35
N PHE A 551 -27.31 6.25 18.46
CA PHE A 551 -28.18 5.21 17.90
C PHE A 551 -27.43 4.29 16.93
N TYR A 552 -26.56 4.83 16.08
CA TYR A 552 -25.84 4.06 15.06
C TYR A 552 -24.51 3.45 15.53
N LEU A 553 -23.89 3.98 16.59
CA LEU A 553 -22.61 3.48 17.10
C LEU A 553 -22.58 1.98 17.45
N PRO A 554 -23.62 1.37 18.03
CA PRO A 554 -23.68 -0.09 18.22
C PRO A 554 -23.76 -0.87 16.90
N GLN A 555 -24.41 -0.33 15.87
CA GLN A 555 -24.53 -0.98 14.56
C GLN A 555 -23.20 -0.99 13.82
N LEU A 556 -22.49 0.14 13.82
CA LEU A 556 -21.13 0.23 13.29
C LEU A 556 -20.18 -0.72 14.04
N LYS A 557 -20.26 -0.78 15.38
CA LYS A 557 -19.47 -1.73 16.19
C LYS A 557 -19.72 -3.18 15.79
N HIS A 558 -20.98 -3.55 15.56
CA HIS A 558 -21.33 -4.90 15.13
C HIS A 558 -20.68 -5.26 13.79
N ARG A 559 -20.68 -4.34 12.81
CA ARG A 559 -20.01 -4.51 11.52
C ARG A 559 -18.48 -4.60 11.65
N CYS A 560 -17.87 -3.85 12.57
CA CYS A 560 -16.44 -4.01 12.87
C CYS A 560 -16.10 -5.40 13.43
N LEU A 561 -16.95 -5.96 14.30
CA LEU A 561 -16.78 -7.33 14.84
C LEU A 561 -16.93 -8.42 13.77
N GLU A 562 -17.68 -8.15 12.70
CA GLU A 562 -17.84 -9.05 11.55
C GLU A 562 -16.71 -8.90 10.49
N GLY A 563 -15.82 -7.91 10.64
CA GLY A 563 -14.83 -7.56 9.63
C GLY A 563 -15.39 -6.75 8.45
N GLU A 564 -16.61 -6.22 8.57
CA GLU A 564 -17.35 -5.53 7.51
C GLU A 564 -17.28 -3.99 7.59
N ALA A 565 -16.55 -3.46 8.57
CA ALA A 565 -16.20 -2.06 8.70
C ALA A 565 -14.89 -1.87 9.50
N GLU A 566 -14.07 -0.88 9.17
CA GLU A 566 -12.82 -0.63 9.89
C GLU A 566 -13.05 -0.06 11.30
N TRP A 567 -12.27 -0.51 12.27
CA TRP A 567 -12.35 -0.03 13.67
C TRP A 567 -12.05 1.47 13.83
N VAL A 568 -11.29 2.08 12.92
CA VAL A 568 -11.02 3.52 12.93
C VAL A 568 -12.30 4.34 12.81
N TYR A 569 -13.32 3.82 12.11
CA TYR A 569 -14.63 4.44 11.98
C TYR A 569 -15.39 4.42 13.31
N TYR A 570 -15.41 3.27 13.99
CA TYR A 570 -16.01 3.16 15.32
C TYR A 570 -15.33 4.08 16.34
N ALA A 571 -13.99 4.08 16.40
CA ALA A 571 -13.21 4.92 17.30
C ALA A 571 -13.47 6.41 17.06
N THR A 572 -13.48 6.84 15.79
CA THR A 572 -13.76 8.22 15.40
C THR A 572 -15.17 8.65 15.81
N MET A 573 -16.17 7.81 15.58
CA MET A 573 -17.56 8.13 15.89
C MET A 573 -17.85 8.10 17.40
N TYR A 574 -17.22 7.19 18.16
CA TYR A 574 -17.26 7.17 19.63
C TYR A 574 -16.67 8.47 20.20
N ASP A 575 -15.45 8.82 19.83
CA ASP A 575 -14.76 10.00 20.36
C ASP A 575 -15.50 11.29 20.00
N ARG A 576 -16.03 11.39 18.77
CA ARG A 576 -16.86 12.53 18.34
C ARG A 576 -18.12 12.67 19.19
N LEU A 577 -18.81 11.57 19.49
CA LEU A 577 -19.96 11.56 20.38
C LEU A 577 -19.61 12.02 21.80
N GLN A 578 -18.43 11.65 22.31
CA GLN A 578 -17.93 12.11 23.61
C GLN A 578 -17.65 13.61 23.61
N VAL A 579 -16.89 14.10 22.63
CA VAL A 579 -16.53 15.52 22.50
C VAL A 579 -17.78 16.40 22.35
N LEU A 580 -18.77 15.99 21.56
CA LEU A 580 -20.05 16.72 21.41
C LEU A 580 -20.88 16.74 22.71
N LYS A 581 -20.66 15.80 23.63
CA LYS A 581 -21.25 15.80 24.98
C LYS A 581 -20.41 16.57 26.01
N GLY A 582 -19.28 17.16 25.61
CA GLY A 582 -18.32 17.78 26.53
C GLY A 582 -17.58 16.77 27.42
N LEU A 583 -17.54 15.49 27.02
CA LEU A 583 -16.86 14.42 27.72
C LEU A 583 -15.48 14.16 27.10
N PRO A 584 -14.52 13.64 27.89
CA PRO A 584 -13.24 13.19 27.36
C PRO A 584 -13.42 12.02 26.38
N GLN A 585 -12.54 11.95 25.39
CA GLN A 585 -12.53 10.94 24.32
C GLN A 585 -11.66 9.73 24.69
N ARG A 586 -11.95 8.55 24.14
CA ARG A 586 -11.23 7.31 24.50
C ARG A 586 -10.02 7.07 23.61
N TYR A 587 -10.20 7.16 22.29
CA TYR A 587 -9.19 6.72 21.33
C TYR A 587 -8.32 7.86 20.79
N GLY A 588 -8.61 9.11 21.13
CA GLY A 588 -7.78 10.26 20.73
C GLY A 588 -7.86 10.57 19.23
N THR A 589 -9.03 10.43 18.61
CA THR A 589 -9.23 10.72 17.18
C THR A 589 -9.65 12.16 16.88
N GLN A 590 -10.20 12.89 17.85
CA GLN A 590 -10.64 14.27 17.68
C GLN A 590 -9.59 15.27 18.15
N TYR A 591 -9.38 16.30 17.35
CA TYR A 591 -8.49 17.43 17.61
C TYR A 591 -9.27 18.75 17.45
N ARG A 592 -8.81 19.81 18.12
CA ARG A 592 -9.25 21.18 17.87
C ARG A 592 -8.04 22.04 17.48
N ARG A 593 -8.30 23.09 16.71
CA ARG A 593 -7.26 24.08 16.38
C ARG A 593 -7.10 25.04 17.55
N VAL A 594 -5.86 25.34 17.93
CA VAL A 594 -5.58 26.35 18.96
C VAL A 594 -5.78 27.75 18.36
N GLU A 595 -6.47 28.63 19.07
CA GLU A 595 -6.76 29.98 18.58
C GLU A 595 -5.48 30.83 18.50
N GLY A 596 -5.14 31.30 17.29
CA GLY A 596 -3.92 32.05 17.02
C GLY A 596 -2.73 31.21 16.55
N GLU A 597 -2.85 29.88 16.50
CA GLU A 597 -1.78 28.98 16.07
C GLU A 597 -2.16 28.18 14.80
N GLU A 598 -1.15 27.56 14.18
CA GLU A 598 -1.33 26.59 13.09
C GLU A 598 -1.41 25.14 13.60
N GLU A 599 -1.15 24.93 14.90
CA GLU A 599 -1.16 23.62 15.54
C GLU A 599 -2.56 23.16 15.96
N TYR A 600 -2.71 21.83 16.06
CA TYR A 600 -3.92 21.15 16.48
C TYR A 600 -3.66 20.42 17.80
N GLU A 601 -4.39 20.79 18.85
CA GLU A 601 -4.35 20.12 20.13
C GLU A 601 -5.39 18.98 20.20
N LEU A 602 -5.08 17.96 20.98
CA LEU A 602 -5.95 16.80 21.18
C LEU A 602 -7.08 17.14 22.18
N PHE A 603 -8.33 16.76 21.90
CA PHE A 603 -9.37 16.87 22.93
C PHE A 603 -9.04 15.98 24.15
N PRO A 604 -9.47 16.36 25.39
CA PRO A 604 -9.11 15.65 26.61
C PRO A 604 -9.36 14.14 26.54
N LEU A 605 -8.39 13.33 26.99
CA LEU A 605 -8.47 11.86 26.98
C LEU A 605 -9.16 11.32 28.24
N GLU A 606 -9.92 10.22 28.10
CA GLU A 606 -10.51 9.49 29.23
C GLU A 606 -9.42 8.99 30.19
N ASN A 607 -8.30 8.53 29.62
CA ASN A 607 -7.07 8.22 30.35
C ASN A 607 -5.87 8.22 29.38
N ALA A 608 -4.94 9.16 29.57
CA ALA A 608 -3.76 9.31 28.71
C ALA A 608 -2.75 8.15 28.78
N VAL A 609 -2.80 7.31 29.83
CA VAL A 609 -1.94 6.12 29.98
C VAL A 609 -2.54 4.90 29.26
N MET A 610 -3.86 4.88 29.08
CA MET A 610 -4.58 3.74 28.47
C MET A 610 -4.87 3.92 26.98
N VAL A 611 -4.75 5.15 26.46
CA VAL A 611 -5.14 5.48 25.07
C VAL A 611 -4.45 4.60 24.03
N ASP A 612 -3.15 4.36 24.16
CA ASP A 612 -2.42 3.53 23.20
C ASP A 612 -2.84 2.06 23.27
N ARG A 613 -3.17 1.53 24.46
CA ARG A 613 -3.72 0.17 24.61
C ARG A 613 -5.09 0.05 23.96
N TRP A 614 -5.99 1.00 24.18
CA TRP A 614 -7.31 0.99 23.55
C TRP A 614 -7.25 1.17 22.02
N ARG A 615 -6.19 1.80 21.52
CA ARG A 615 -5.92 1.91 20.09
C ARG A 615 -5.38 0.59 19.53
N ASP A 616 -4.44 -0.04 20.22
CA ASP A 616 -3.86 -1.35 19.88
C ASP A 616 -4.93 -2.47 19.89
N GLU A 617 -5.82 -2.50 20.89
CA GLU A 617 -7.01 -3.38 20.97
C GLU A 617 -7.89 -3.30 19.70
N LEU A 618 -7.82 -2.19 18.96
CA LEU A 618 -8.58 -1.92 17.74
C LEU A 618 -7.72 -1.87 16.46
N GLY A 619 -6.41 -2.18 16.54
CA GLY A 619 -5.47 -2.11 15.41
C GLY A 619 -5.17 -0.70 14.89
N LEU A 620 -5.24 0.32 15.76
CA LEU A 620 -5.01 1.73 15.43
C LEU A 620 -3.59 2.19 15.82
N GLU A 621 -2.96 3.01 14.96
CA GLU A 621 -1.61 3.58 15.20
C GLU A 621 -1.53 4.30 16.56
N ILE A 622 -0.56 3.99 17.42
CA ILE A 622 -0.39 4.65 18.73
C ILE A 622 -0.14 6.17 18.62
N LEU A 623 -0.55 6.95 19.63
CA LEU A 623 -0.50 8.42 19.55
C LEU A 623 0.91 9.00 19.75
N GLN A 624 1.83 8.27 20.37
CA GLN A 624 3.13 8.80 20.82
C GLN A 624 4.04 9.32 19.68
N HIS A 625 3.77 8.97 18.42
CA HIS A 625 4.49 9.53 17.26
C HIS A 625 4.04 10.95 16.86
N LYS A 626 2.90 11.44 17.38
CA LYS A 626 2.52 12.86 17.28
C LYS A 626 2.91 13.57 18.57
N LYS A 627 3.79 14.56 18.48
CA LYS A 627 4.12 15.47 19.58
C LYS A 627 2.88 16.29 19.97
N VAL A 628 2.04 15.74 20.81
CA VAL A 628 1.05 16.50 21.60
C VAL A 628 1.82 17.09 22.78
N LYS A 629 2.01 18.41 22.77
CA LYS A 629 2.48 19.18 23.93
C LYS A 629 1.30 19.70 24.74
#